data_AF-A0A6F9CVR3-F1
#
_entry.id   AF-A0A6F9CVR3-F1
#
_cell.length_a   1.000
_cell.length_b   1.000
_cell.length_c   1.000
_cell.angle_alpha   90.00
_cell.angle_beta   90.00
_cell.angle_gamma   90.00
#
_symmetry.space_group_name_H-M   'P 1'
#
loop_
_entity.id
_entity.type
_entity.pdbx_description
1 polymer ?
#
loop_
_entity_poly.entity_id
_entity_poly.type
_entity_poly.pdbx_seq_one_letter_code
_entity_poly.pdbx_strand_id
1 'polypeptide(L)' 'MQRSLTLVFVSFCVGFCSGSSFPSNINIGGLFPTGSHEYEVFRFALSHHQDIPKLVPQVDMVDTASSFAMTYA' A
#
# COMPACT_ATOMS: atom_id res chain seq x y z
N MET A 1 -17.16 -1.58 44.78
CA MET A 1 -17.66 -0.70 43.70
C MET A 1 -16.52 -0.08 42.88
N GLN A 2 -15.54 0.58 43.49
CA GLN A 2 -14.47 1.32 42.77
C GLN A 2 -13.59 0.45 41.83
N ARG A 3 -13.19 -0.76 42.25
CA ARG A 3 -12.32 -1.67 41.46
C ARG A 3 -12.98 -2.21 40.17
N SER A 4 -14.30 -2.37 40.17
CA SER A 4 -15.06 -2.86 39.01
C SER A 4 -15.15 -1.77 37.94
N LEU A 5 -15.33 -0.51 38.35
CA LEU A 5 -15.39 0.62 37.44
C LEU A 5 -14.03 0.87 36.76
N THR A 6 -12.92 0.67 37.48
CA THR A 6 -11.57 0.74 36.90
C THR A 6 -11.33 -0.33 35.84
N LEU A 7 -11.80 -1.57 36.04
CA LEU A 7 -11.65 -2.65 35.07
C LEU A 7 -12.46 -2.41 33.79
N VAL A 8 -13.68 -1.87 33.92
CA VAL A 8 -14.50 -1.47 32.76
C VAL A 8 -13.82 -0.36 31.97
N PHE A 9 -13.25 0.63 32.65
CA PHE A 9 -12.55 1.74 32.01
C PHE A 9 -11.29 1.28 31.27
N VAL A 10 -10.49 0.40 31.89
CA VAL A 10 -9.29 -0.16 31.26
C VAL A 10 -9.64 -1.05 30.07
N SER A 11 -10.68 -1.88 30.17
CA SER A 11 -11.13 -2.71 29.04
C SER A 11 -11.66 -1.87 27.87
N PHE A 12 -12.33 -0.76 28.16
CA PHE A 12 -12.80 0.18 27.13
C PHE A 12 -11.64 0.91 26.47
N CYS A 13 -10.67 1.40 27.25
CA CYS A 13 -9.48 2.04 26.72
C CYS A 13 -8.62 1.08 25.89
N VAL A 14 -8.46 -0.18 26.29
CA VAL A 14 -7.72 -1.19 25.51
C VAL A 14 -8.46 -1.51 24.20
N GLY A 15 -9.78 -1.68 24.23
CA GLY A 15 -10.58 -1.89 23.01
C GLY A 15 -10.54 -0.70 22.05
N PHE A 16 -10.45 0.52 22.57
CA PHE A 16 -10.34 1.74 21.77
C PHE A 16 -8.92 1.95 21.22
N CYS A 17 -7.89 1.61 21.98
CA CYS A 17 -6.48 1.72 21.56
C CYS A 17 -6.07 0.63 20.55
N SER A 18 -6.76 -0.51 20.50
CA SER A 18 -6.58 -1.53 19.45
C SER A 18 -7.17 -1.11 18.09
N GLY A 19 -7.91 0.00 18.04
CA GLY A 19 -8.42 0.61 16.83
C GLY A 19 -7.40 1.49 16.11
N SER A 20 -6.11 1.13 16.10
CA SER A 20 -5.17 1.74 15.15
C SER A 20 -5.64 1.39 13.74
N SER A 21 -6.47 2.25 13.18
CA SER A 21 -7.14 2.06 11.90
C SER A 21 -6.08 2.12 10.80
N PHE A 22 -5.48 0.96 10.51
CA PHE A 22 -4.62 0.83 9.35
C PHE A 22 -5.46 1.18 8.11
N PRO A 23 -4.95 2.04 7.22
CA PRO A 23 -5.75 2.54 6.11
C PRO A 23 -6.21 1.38 5.24
N SER A 24 -7.49 1.36 4.87
CA SER A 24 -8.07 0.30 4.05
C SER A 24 -7.49 0.27 2.63
N ASN A 25 -6.91 1.38 2.17
CA ASN A 25 -6.25 1.52 0.88
C ASN A 25 -4.81 2.03 1.08
N ILE A 26 -3.83 1.34 0.49
CA ILE A 26 -2.43 1.75 0.46
C ILE A 26 -2.05 2.17 -0.95
N ASN A 27 -1.58 3.40 -1.12
CA ASN A 27 -1.05 3.85 -2.40
C ASN A 27 0.38 3.33 -2.59
N ILE A 28 0.64 2.62 -3.68
CA ILE A 28 1.96 2.10 -4.02
C ILE A 28 2.46 2.80 -5.28
N GLY A 29 3.51 3.61 -5.14
CA GLY A 29 4.20 4.22 -6.27
C GLY A 29 5.08 3.20 -7.03
N GLY A 30 5.27 3.42 -8.33
CA GLY A 30 6.21 2.62 -9.12
C GLY A 30 6.49 3.25 -10.48
N LEU A 31 7.68 2.99 -11.03
CA LEU A 31 8.04 3.39 -12.39
C LEU A 31 8.30 2.12 -13.20
N PHE A 32 7.57 1.96 -14.31
CA PHE A 32 7.73 0.80 -15.19
C PHE A 32 8.25 1.27 -16.55
N PRO A 33 9.20 0.53 -17.17
CA PRO A 33 9.61 0.83 -18.54
C PRO A 33 8.43 0.72 -19.50
N THR A 34 8.32 1.64 -20.45
CA THR A 34 7.27 1.60 -21.48
C THR A 34 7.37 0.30 -22.29
N GLY A 35 6.26 -0.42 -22.42
CA GLY A 35 6.23 -1.70 -23.16
C GLY A 35 6.79 -2.90 -22.39
N SER A 36 7.08 -2.74 -21.09
CA SER A 36 7.53 -3.83 -20.22
C SER A 36 6.41 -4.87 -20.00
N HIS A 37 6.77 -6.15 -20.01
CA HIS A 37 5.84 -7.24 -19.64
C HIS A 37 5.61 -7.28 -18.12
N GLU A 38 6.57 -6.76 -17.38
CA GLU A 38 6.61 -6.69 -15.92
C GLU A 38 5.41 -5.93 -15.35
N TYR A 39 4.92 -4.89 -16.03
CA TYR A 39 3.72 -4.17 -15.60
C TYR A 39 2.45 -5.04 -15.69
N GLU A 40 2.34 -5.87 -16.73
CA GLU A 40 1.18 -6.75 -16.88
C GLU A 40 1.19 -7.87 -15.83
N VAL A 41 2.36 -8.42 -15.53
CA VAL A 41 2.53 -9.39 -14.43
C VAL A 41 2.19 -8.76 -13.08
N PHE A 42 2.63 -7.53 -12.84
CA PHE A 42 2.30 -6.78 -11.63
C PHE A 42 0.78 -6.57 -11.48
N ARG A 43 0.09 -6.17 -12.56
CA ARG A 43 -1.37 -6.02 -12.56
C ARG A 43 -2.11 -7.34 -12.34
N PHE A 44 -1.59 -8.43 -12.91
CA PHE A 44 -2.14 -9.76 -12.71
C PHE A 44 -2.02 -10.21 -11.24
N ALA A 45 -0.87 -9.99 -10.60
CA ALA A 45 -0.70 -10.30 -9.19
C ALA A 45 -1.65 -9.44 -8.32
N LEU A 46 -1.78 -8.15 -8.65
CA LEU A 46 -2.66 -7.23 -7.94
C LEU A 46 -4.15 -7.62 -8.04
N SER A 47 -4.60 -8.16 -9.17
CA SER A 47 -6.00 -8.60 -9.31
C SER A 47 -6.34 -9.82 -8.44
N HIS A 48 -5.34 -10.64 -8.10
CA HIS A 48 -5.49 -11.79 -7.21
C HIS A 48 -5.38 -11.43 -5.73
N HIS A 49 -4.89 -10.23 -5.40
CA HIS A 49 -4.76 -9.75 -4.04
C HIS A 49 -6.12 -9.29 -3.49
N GLN A 50 -6.78 -10.16 -2.72
CA GLN A 50 -8.08 -9.88 -2.07
C GLN A 50 -7.94 -9.49 -0.59
N ASP A 51 -6.70 -9.40 -0.08
CA ASP A 51 -6.43 -9.09 1.32
C ASP A 51 -6.63 -7.59 1.63
N ILE A 52 -6.95 -7.30 2.90
CA ILE A 52 -7.00 -5.94 3.43
C ILE A 52 -5.65 -5.63 4.09
N PRO A 53 -5.04 -4.47 3.78
CA PRO A 53 -5.60 -3.38 2.97
C PRO A 53 -5.42 -3.55 1.46
N LYS A 54 -6.33 -2.93 0.71
CA LYS A 54 -6.30 -2.89 -0.75
C LYS A 54 -5.10 -2.07 -1.23
N LEU A 55 -4.31 -2.68 -2.10
CA LEU A 55 -3.20 -1.98 -2.74
C LEU A 55 -3.72 -1.18 -3.95
N VAL A 56 -3.40 0.11 -3.98
CA VAL A 56 -3.79 1.08 -5.01
C VAL A 56 -2.52 1.53 -5.74
N PRO A 57 -2.22 0.97 -6.92
CA PRO A 57 -1.01 1.33 -7.65
C PRO A 57 -1.11 2.76 -8.21
N GLN A 58 -0.06 3.54 -8.02
CA GLN A 58 0.18 4.87 -8.57
C GLN A 58 1.45 4.80 -9.43
N VAL A 59 1.31 4.15 -10.58
CA VAL A 59 2.44 3.76 -11.43
C VAL A 59 2.51 4.63 -12.68
N ASP A 60 3.71 5.11 -13.00
CA ASP A 60 4.00 5.83 -14.24
C ASP A 60 4.84 4.98 -15.18
N MET A 61 4.56 5.10 -16.49
CA MET A 61 5.34 4.48 -17.56
C MET A 61 6.46 5.44 -18.00
N VAL A 62 7.69 4.92 -18.08
CA VAL A 62 8.88 5.72 -18.37
C VAL A 62 9.63 5.13 -19.57
N ASP A 63 10.00 5.97 -20.52
CA ASP A 63 10.92 5.58 -21.59
C ASP A 63 12.37 5.55 -21.06
N THR A 64 12.91 4.34 -20.90
CA THR A 64 14.29 4.13 -20.46
C THR A 64 15.29 4.14 -21.63
N ALA A 65 14.83 4.04 -22.89
CA ALA A 65 15.70 3.97 -24.05
C ALA A 65 16.39 5.31 -24.34
N SER A 66 15.69 6.43 -24.10
CA SER A 66 16.25 7.78 -24.26
C SER A 66 17.06 8.26 -23.04
N SER A 67 17.04 7.51 -21.93
CA SER A 67 17.56 7.98 -20.63
C SER A 67 19.08 8.21 -20.60
N PHE A 68 19.85 7.53 -21.48
CA PHE A 68 21.31 7.67 -21.58
C PHE A 68 21.80 8.22 -22.92
N ALA A 69 20.90 8.61 -23.83
CA ALA A 69 21.25 8.98 -25.20
C ALA A 69 22.08 10.28 -25.32
N MET A 70 22.17 11.10 -24.26
CA MET A 70 22.99 12.33 -24.26
C MET A 70 24.48 12.12 -23.99
N THR A 71 24.93 10.92 -23.62
CA THR A 71 26.35 10.70 -23.24
C THR A 71 27.25 10.34 -24.43
N TYR A 72 26.68 10.16 -25.63
CA TYR A 72 27.42 9.77 -26.84
C TYR A 72 27.33 10.80 -27.99
N ALA A 73 27.13 12.08 -27.69
CA ALA A 73 27.15 13.18 -28.66
C ALA A 73 28.53 13.85 -28.75
#